data_AF-A0A0A2MAS0-F1
#
_entry.id   AF-A0A0A2MAS0-F1
#
_cell.length_a   1.000
_cell.length_b   1.000
_cell.length_c   1.000
_cell.angle_alpha   90.00
_cell.angle_beta   90.00
_cell.angle_gamma   90.00
#
_symmetry.space_group_name_H-M   'P 1'
#
loop_
_entity.id
_entity.type
_entity.pdbx_description
1 polymer ?
#
loop_
_entity_poly.entity_id
_entity_poly.type
_entity_poly.pdbx_seq_one_letter_code
_entity_poly.pdbx_strand_id
1 'polypeptide(L)' 'MRRQIENTKAFKALNFIQKKVYSKRATMLEIENQFIVAKNKGVEVWLKDYHPNRIYKEIIQELLTENRK' A
#
# COMPACT_ATOMS: atom_id res chain seq x y z
N MET A 1 1.56 -6.01 -9.33
CA MET A 1 1.25 -5.28 -8.09
C MET A 1 -0.19 -5.39 -7.60
N ARG A 2 -1.22 -5.16 -8.43
CA ARG A 2 -2.64 -5.18 -8.00
C ARG A 2 -3.04 -6.41 -7.17
N ARG A 3 -2.73 -7.62 -7.68
CA ARG A 3 -2.96 -8.89 -6.96
C ARG A 3 -2.20 -9.00 -5.62
N GLN A 4 -1.05 -8.35 -5.48
CA GLN A 4 -0.29 -8.36 -4.22
C GLN A 4 -0.96 -7.43 -3.21
N ILE A 5 -1.33 -6.22 -3.64
CA ILE A 5 -2.10 -5.27 -2.82
C ILE A 5 -3.38 -5.92 -2.31
N GLU A 6 -4.15 -6.57 -3.17
CA GLU A 6 -5.40 -7.25 -2.80
C GLU A 6 -5.21 -8.46 -1.88
N ASN A 7 -4.01 -9.07 -1.91
CA ASN A 7 -3.69 -10.18 -1.03
C ASN A 7 -3.28 -9.76 0.38
N THR A 8 -2.95 -8.48 0.58
CA THR A 8 -2.56 -7.99 1.90
C THR A 8 -3.71 -8.14 2.91
N LYS A 9 -3.38 -8.46 4.16
CA LYS A 9 -4.33 -8.49 5.28
C LYS A 9 -4.98 -7.13 5.46
N ALA A 10 -4.21 -6.06 5.31
CA ALA A 10 -4.71 -4.69 5.38
C ALA A 10 -5.82 -4.45 4.34
N PHE A 11 -5.63 -4.89 3.09
CA PHE A 11 -6.66 -4.78 2.07
C PHE A 11 -7.85 -5.74 2.31
N LYS A 12 -7.58 -6.96 2.77
CA LYS A 12 -8.63 -7.95 3.10
C LYS A 12 -9.53 -7.49 4.25
N ALA A 13 -8.97 -6.76 5.21
CA ALA A 13 -9.66 -6.17 6.35
C ALA A 13 -10.55 -4.96 5.98
N LEU A 14 -10.43 -4.42 4.76
CA LEU A 14 -11.28 -3.32 4.31
C LEU A 14 -12.75 -3.74 4.17
N ASN A 15 -13.64 -2.82 4.51
CA ASN A 15 -15.08 -2.99 4.28
C ASN A 15 -15.41 -2.89 2.77
N PHE A 16 -16.58 -3.36 2.36
CA PHE A 16 -16.99 -3.43 0.94
C PHE A 16 -16.82 -2.10 0.19
N ILE A 17 -17.24 -0.98 0.79
CA ILE A 17 -17.11 0.35 0.19
C ILE A 17 -15.64 0.74 0.03
N GLN A 18 -14.82 0.49 1.05
CA GLN A 18 -13.39 0.77 1.01
C GLN A 18 -12.69 -0.10 -0.04
N LYS A 19 -13.00 -1.40 -0.13
CA LYS A 19 -12.49 -2.26 -1.21
C LYS A 19 -12.82 -1.69 -2.58
N LYS A 20 -14.05 -1.21 -2.79
CA LYS A 20 -14.43 -0.59 -4.07
C LYS A 20 -13.62 0.68 -4.40
N VAL A 21 -13.29 1.49 -3.40
CA VAL A 21 -12.42 2.67 -3.57
C VAL A 21 -10.98 2.25 -3.84
N TYR A 22 -10.43 1.36 -3.01
CA TYR A 22 -9.04 0.93 -3.08
C TYR A 22 -8.74 0.02 -4.28
N SER A 23 -9.74 -0.68 -4.82
CA SER A 23 -9.65 -1.39 -6.09
C SER A 23 -9.63 -0.47 -7.31
N LYS A 24 -9.87 0.85 -7.19
CA LYS A 24 -9.78 1.76 -8.35
C LYS A 24 -8.37 1.78 -8.90
N ARG A 25 -8.26 1.88 -10.24
CA ARG A 25 -6.98 1.87 -10.94
C ARG A 25 -6.04 2.98 -10.47
N ALA A 26 -6.56 4.19 -10.25
CA ALA A 26 -5.79 5.32 -9.75
C ALA A 26 -5.20 5.05 -8.35
N THR A 27 -6.02 4.55 -7.43
CA THR A 27 -5.61 4.22 -6.06
C THR A 27 -4.57 3.10 -6.03
N MET A 28 -4.76 2.06 -6.85
CA MET A 28 -3.80 0.97 -6.99
C MET A 28 -2.45 1.43 -7.53
N LEU A 29 -2.44 2.31 -8.53
CA LEU A 29 -1.20 2.91 -9.07
C LEU A 29 -0.53 3.81 -8.04
N GLU A 30 -1.29 4.53 -7.23
CA GLU A 30 -0.74 5.38 -6.18
C GLU A 30 -0.07 4.55 -5.08
N ILE A 31 -0.70 3.46 -4.64
CA ILE A 31 -0.11 2.52 -3.68
C ILE A 31 1.17 1.89 -4.26
N GLU A 32 1.16 1.50 -5.55
CA GLU A 32 2.33 0.96 -6.24
C GLU A 32 3.48 1.97 -6.27
N ASN A 33 3.22 3.23 -6.68
CA ASN A 33 4.23 4.29 -6.69
C ASN A 33 4.81 4.54 -5.30
N GLN A 34 3.94 4.66 -4.29
CA GLN A 34 4.38 4.87 -2.90
C GLN A 34 5.17 3.69 -2.36
N PHE A 35 4.80 2.46 -2.71
CA PHE A 35 5.59 1.26 -2.38
C PHE A 35 6.98 1.32 -3.01
N ILE A 36 7.09 1.70 -4.29
CA ILE A 36 8.39 1.82 -4.97
C ILE A 36 9.25 2.87 -4.27
N VAL A 37 8.67 4.02 -3.89
CA VAL A 37 9.38 5.07 -3.13
C VAL A 37 9.82 4.54 -1.76
N ALA A 38 8.93 3.88 -1.02
CA ALA A 38 9.24 3.32 0.30
C ALA A 38 10.30 2.21 0.22
N LYS A 39 10.30 1.41 -0.85
CA LYS A 39 11.29 0.36 -1.12
C LYS A 39 12.66 0.95 -1.47
N ASN A 40 12.71 2.01 -2.28
CA ASN A 40 13.96 2.59 -2.77
C ASN A 40 14.58 3.61 -1.79
N LYS A 41 13.77 4.50 -1.20
CA LYS A 41 14.24 5.58 -0.30
C LYS A 41 14.17 5.20 1.18
N GLY A 42 13.44 4.13 1.52
CA GLY A 42 13.19 3.73 2.90
C GLY A 42 11.86 4.26 3.45
N VAL A 43 11.29 3.50 4.39
CA VAL A 43 9.95 3.76 4.98
C VAL A 43 9.89 5.10 5.70
N GLU A 44 10.96 5.51 6.38
CA GLU A 44 11.00 6.77 7.13
C GLU A 44 10.91 8.00 6.21
N VAL A 45 11.64 7.98 5.09
CA VAL A 45 11.60 9.06 4.09
C VAL A 45 10.22 9.12 3.46
N TRP A 46 9.67 7.97 3.07
CA TRP A 46 8.34 7.90 2.51
C TRP A 46 7.25 8.39 3.46
N LEU A 47 7.30 8.03 4.75
CA LEU A 47 6.33 8.49 5.75
C LEU A 47 6.35 10.01 5.93
N LYS A 48 7.54 10.65 5.81
CA LYS A 48 7.69 12.11 5.88
C LYS A 48 7.23 12.83 4.63
N ASP A 49 7.39 12.23 3.45
CA ASP A 49 7.14 12.90 2.17
C ASP A 49 5.66 12.76 1.73
N TYR A 50 5.06 11.59 1.94
CA TYR A 50 3.73 11.26 1.42
C TYR A 50 2.61 11.31 2.45
N HIS A 51 2.93 11.36 3.75
CA HIS A 51 1.95 11.33 4.85
C HIS A 51 0.78 10.35 4.59
N PRO A 52 1.08 9.07 4.30
CA PRO A 52 0.07 8.12 3.86
C PRO A 52 -1.01 7.91 4.94
N ASN A 53 -2.25 7.72 4.49
CA ASN A 53 -3.32 7.33 5.41
C ASN A 53 -3.02 5.95 6.03
N ARG A 54 -3.72 5.62 7.11
CA ARG A 54 -3.52 4.38 7.86
C ARG A 54 -3.54 3.13 6.96
N ILE A 55 -4.49 3.04 6.03
CA ILE A 55 -4.62 1.88 5.15
C ILE A 55 -3.42 1.76 4.20
N TYR A 56 -2.98 2.86 3.58
CA TYR A 56 -1.79 2.87 2.73
C TYR A 56 -0.56 2.44 3.51
N LYS A 57 -0.43 2.94 4.75
CA LYS A 57 0.63 2.56 5.66
C LYS A 57 0.64 1.05 5.90
N GLU A 58 -0.48 0.47 6.30
CA GLU A 58 -0.59 -0.95 6.60
C GLU A 58 -0.35 -1.82 5.36
N ILE A 59 -0.92 -1.46 4.20
CA ILE A 59 -0.70 -2.17 2.93
C ILE A 59 0.78 -2.15 2.54
N ILE A 60 1.40 -0.97 2.50
CA ILE A 60 2.78 -0.81 2.00
C ILE A 60 3.78 -1.44 2.97
N GLN A 61 3.57 -1.32 4.28
CA GLN A 61 4.41 -2.03 5.27
C GLN A 61 4.32 -3.54 5.13
N GLU A 62 3.13 -4.09 4.88
CA GLU A 62 2.99 -5.53 4.67
C GLU A 62 3.64 -5.98 3.35
N LEU A 63 3.45 -5.22 2.26
CA LEU A 63 4.10 -5.50 0.97
C LEU A 63 5.63 -5.47 1.08
N LEU A 64 6.19 -4.55 1.86
CA LEU A 64 7.63 -4.46 2.12
C LEU A 64 8.13 -5.63 2.97
N THR A 65 7.31 -6.12 3.89
CA THR A 65 7.64 -7.27 4.74
C THR A 65 7.59 -8.58 3.94
N GLU A 66 6.58 -8.77 3.10
CA GLU A 66 6.48 -9.95 2.23
C GLU A 66 7.56 -9.99 1.14
N ASN A 67 8.00 -8.84 0.62
CA ASN A 67 9.10 -8.78 -0.37
C ASN A 67 10.49 -9.00 0.25
N ARG A 68 10.64 -8.99 1.58
CA ARG A 68 11.90 -9.26 2.27
C ARG A 68 12.10 -10.74 2.62
N LYS A 69 11.09 -11.58 2.39
CA LYS A 69 11.14 -13.04 2.60
C LYS A 69 11.49 -13.74 1.29
#